data_AF-A0A085TW37-F1
#
_entry.id   AF-A0A085TW37-F1
#
_cell.length_a   1.000
_cell.length_b   1.000
_cell.length_c   1.000
_cell.angle_alpha   90.00
_cell.angle_beta   90.00
_cell.angle_gamma   90.00
#
_symmetry.space_group_name_H-M   'P 1'
#
loop_
_entity.id
_entity.type
_entity.pdbx_description
1 polymer ?
#
loop_
_entity_poly.entity_id
_entity_poly.type
_entity_poly.pdbx_seq_one_letter_code
_entity_poly.pdbx_strand_id
1 'polypeptide(L)' 'MPLTRAIEDDDIVVAPNALESPALWRDPALSDATFLNGEVVAAMRENGTAKFWNLKRCRVLRLN' A
#
# COMPACT_ATOMS: atom_id res chain seq x y z
N MET A 1 12.24 17.19 6.45
CA MET A 1 12.63 17.27 5.03
C MET A 1 11.36 17.37 4.21
N PRO A 2 11.29 18.25 3.19
CA PRO A 2 10.07 18.39 2.41
C PRO A 2 9.76 17.08 1.68
N LEU A 3 8.48 16.80 1.48
CA LEU A 3 8.05 15.68 0.64
C LEU A 3 8.72 15.81 -0.74
N THR A 4 9.32 14.72 -1.22
CA THR A 4 10.02 14.66 -2.50
C THR A 4 9.08 14.84 -3.71
N ARG A 5 7.77 14.94 -3.48
CA ARG A 5 6.73 15.30 -4.46
C ARG A 5 5.56 15.96 -3.74
N ALA A 6 4.82 16.82 -4.44
CA ALA A 6 3.53 17.35 -3.98
C ALA A 6 2.54 16.21 -3.67
N ILE A 7 1.73 16.41 -2.63
CA ILE A 7 0.58 15.57 -2.29
C ILE A 7 -0.48 15.81 -3.37
N GLU A 8 -1.03 14.73 -3.92
CA GLU A 8 -2.11 14.77 -4.91
C GLU A 8 -3.44 14.34 -4.27
N ASP A 9 -4.58 14.73 -4.86
CA ASP A 9 -5.92 14.47 -4.28
C ASP A 9 -6.22 12.97 -4.05
N ASP A 10 -5.56 12.09 -4.81
CA ASP A 10 -5.69 10.63 -4.69
C ASP A 10 -4.69 9.98 -3.72
N ASP A 11 -3.83 10.78 -3.06
CA ASP A 11 -2.91 10.25 -2.05
C ASP A 11 -3.66 9.91 -0.75
N ILE A 12 -3.36 8.74 -0.20
CA ILE A 12 -3.96 8.27 1.05
C ILE A 12 -2.98 8.50 2.20
N VAL A 13 -3.43 9.21 3.23
CA VAL A 13 -2.70 9.34 4.49
C VAL A 13 -3.08 8.20 5.42
N VAL A 14 -2.09 7.39 5.80
CA VAL A 14 -2.26 6.28 6.74
C VAL A 14 -1.51 6.57 8.04
N ALA A 15 -1.95 5.94 9.13
CA ALA A 15 -1.21 6.01 10.40
C ALA A 15 0.21 5.40 10.24
N PRO A 16 1.24 5.89 10.94
CA PRO A 16 2.62 5.40 10.79
C PRO A 16 2.77 3.88 10.98
N ASN A 17 2.02 3.33 11.94
CA ASN A 17 1.99 1.89 12.24
C ASN A 17 1.28 1.05 11.17
N ALA A 18 0.60 1.65 10.18
CA ALA A 18 0.01 0.92 9.05
C ALA A 18 1.08 0.29 8.14
N LEU A 19 2.30 0.83 8.15
CA LEU A 19 3.46 0.24 7.46
C LEU A 19 4.15 -0.86 8.29
N GLU A 20 3.93 -0.85 9.60
CA GLU A 20 4.43 -1.86 10.55
C GLU A 20 3.39 -2.98 10.79
N SER A 21 2.18 -2.81 10.24
CA SER A 21 1.04 -3.71 10.34
C SER A 21 1.30 -5.04 9.60
N PRO A 22 0.41 -6.05 9.79
CA PRO A 22 0.59 -7.36 9.16
C PRO A 22 0.67 -7.26 7.64
N ALA A 23 1.24 -8.29 7.03
CA ALA A 23 1.52 -8.36 5.60
C ALA A 23 0.30 -8.09 4.67
N LEU A 24 -0.91 -8.14 5.24
CA LEU A 24 -2.17 -7.75 4.63
C LEU A 24 -3.02 -7.00 5.67
N TRP A 25 -3.58 -5.85 5.30
CA TRP A 25 -4.52 -5.11 6.15
C TRP A 25 -5.55 -4.32 5.32
N ARG A 26 -6.59 -3.82 5.99
CA ARG A 26 -7.67 -3.01 5.40
C ARG A 26 -7.93 -1.79 6.27
N ASP A 27 -8.09 -0.64 5.63
CA ASP A 27 -8.57 0.57 6.30
C ASP A 27 -10.10 0.61 6.22
N PRO A 28 -10.83 0.75 7.34
CA PRO A 28 -12.29 0.90 7.31
C PRO A 28 -12.78 2.10 6.50
N ALA A 29 -11.96 3.16 6.37
CA ALA A 29 -12.28 4.33 5.55
C ALA A 29 -12.13 4.05 4.04
N LEU A 30 -11.48 2.94 3.67
CA LEU A 30 -11.23 2.55 2.28
C LEU A 30 -11.78 1.14 2.04
N SER A 31 -13.10 1.01 2.02
CA SER A 31 -13.81 -0.27 1.88
C SER A 31 -13.40 -1.08 0.66
N ASP A 32 -12.97 -0.39 -0.40
CA ASP A 32 -12.73 -0.98 -1.72
C ASP A 32 -11.24 -1.29 -1.96
N ALA A 33 -10.39 -1.14 -0.94
CA ALA A 33 -8.97 -1.37 -1.01
C ALA A 33 -8.50 -2.40 0.02
N THR A 34 -7.51 -3.21 -0.37
CA THR A 34 -6.76 -4.07 0.53
C THR A 34 -5.28 -3.78 0.32
N PHE A 35 -4.58 -3.52 1.41
CA PHE A 35 -3.17 -3.19 1.40
C PHE A 35 -2.36 -4.45 1.64
N LEU A 36 -1.33 -4.63 0.81
CA LEU A 36 -0.43 -5.78 0.84
C LEU A 36 1.00 -5.25 0.94
N ASN A 37 1.82 -5.87 1.78
CA ASN A 37 3.24 -5.56 1.81
C ASN A 37 3.95 -6.09 0.55
N GLY A 38 5.18 -5.64 0.33
CA GLY A 38 5.97 -6.03 -0.84
C GLY A 38 6.28 -7.53 -0.93
N GLU A 39 6.46 -8.19 0.22
CA GLU A 39 6.80 -9.61 0.30
C GLU A 39 5.64 -10.51 -0.16
N VAL A 40 4.41 -10.20 0.26
CA VAL A 40 3.21 -10.93 -0.21
C VAL A 40 3.04 -10.76 -1.71
N VAL A 41 3.23 -9.53 -2.22
CA VAL A 41 3.15 -9.28 -3.66
C VAL A 41 4.24 -10.04 -4.42
N ALA A 42 5.45 -10.17 -3.87
CA ALA A 42 6.52 -10.97 -4.47
C ALA A 42 6.13 -12.45 -4.55
N ALA A 43 5.67 -13.04 -3.44
CA ALA A 43 5.21 -14.42 -3.40
C ALA A 43 4.04 -14.70 -4.36
N MET A 44 3.09 -13.75 -4.47
CA MET A 44 1.98 -13.84 -5.43
C MET A 44 2.44 -13.79 -6.89
N ARG A 45 3.54 -13.09 -7.18
CA ARG A 45 4.11 -13.06 -8.54
C ARG A 45 4.82 -14.36 -8.85
N GLU A 46 5.62 -14.86 -7.91
CA GLU A 46 6.36 -16.13 -8.04
C GLU A 46 5.43 -17.32 -8.28
N ASN A 47 4.31 -17.38 -7.56
CA ASN A 47 3.31 -18.46 -7.73
C ASN A 47 2.30 -18.21 -8.87
N GLY A 48 2.43 -17.09 -9.60
CA GLY A 48 1.57 -16.76 -10.73
C GLY A 48 0.13 -16.36 -10.39
N THR A 49 -0.18 -16.06 -9.12
CA THR A 49 -1.52 -15.67 -8.68
C THR A 49 -1.78 -14.16 -8.77
N ALA A 50 -0.73 -13.33 -8.84
CA ALA A 50 -0.84 -11.88 -8.94
C ALA A 50 -1.72 -11.41 -10.12
N LYS A 51 -1.78 -12.20 -11.21
CA LYS A 51 -2.61 -11.92 -12.39
C LYS A 51 -4.13 -11.89 -12.14
N PHE A 52 -4.59 -12.49 -11.03
CA PHE A 52 -6.00 -12.51 -10.65
C PHE A 52 -6.41 -11.26 -9.86
N TRP A 53 -5.47 -10.34 -9.60
CA TRP A 53 -5.65 -9.18 -8.77
C TRP A 53 -5.30 -7.91 -9.54
N ASN A 54 -6.07 -6.83 -9.32
CA ASN A 54 -5.78 -5.51 -9.87
C ASN A 54 -4.75 -4.77 -8.99
N LEU A 55 -3.54 -5.31 -8.88
CA LEU A 55 -2.52 -4.78 -7.99
C LEU A 55 -1.99 -3.43 -8.47
N LYS A 56 -2.11 -2.41 -7.62
CA LYS A 56 -1.50 -1.09 -7.81
C LYS A 56 -0.35 -0.91 -6.84
N ARG A 57 0.77 -0.33 -7.30
CA ARG A 57 1.89 0.00 -6.43
C ARG A 57 1.60 1.29 -5.68
N CYS A 58 1.41 1.20 -4.38
CA CYS A 58 1.35 2.37 -3.50
C CYS A 58 2.76 2.92 -3.28
N ARG A 59 2.93 4.24 -3.39
CA ARG A 59 4.14 4.92 -2.96
C ARG A 59 3.96 5.33 -1.50
N VAL A 60 4.98 5.06 -0.68
CA VAL A 60 5.00 5.52 0.71
C VAL A 60 5.70 6.87 0.77
N LEU A 61 4.97 7.89 1.20
CA LEU A 61 5.51 9.21 1.53
C LEU A 61 5.58 9.31 3.06
N ARG A 62 6.76 9.57 3.61
CA ARG A 62 6.88 9.89 5.05
C ARG A 62 6.82 11.39 5.23
N LEU A 63 5.78 11.85 5.93
CA LEU A 63 5.71 13.19 6.48
C LEU A 63 6.60 13.20 7.74
N ASN A 64 7.68 13.99 7.69
CA ASN A 64 8.54 14.25 8.85
C ASN A 64 8.01 15.42 9.67
#